data_AF-A0A1S4BHM2-F1
#
_entry.id   AF-A0A1S4BHM2-F1
#
_cell.length_a   1.000
_cell.length_b   1.000
_cell.length_c   1.000
_cell.angle_alpha   90.00
_cell.angle_beta   90.00
_cell.angle_gamma   90.00
#
_symmetry.space_group_name_H-M   'P 1'
#
loop_
_entity.id
_entity.type
_entity.pdbx_description
1 polymer ?
#
loop_
_entity_poly.entity_id
_entity_poly.type
_entity_poly.pdbx_seq_one_letter_code
_entity_poly.pdbx_strand_id
1 'polypeptide(L)'
;MAPESYSMVLLMMYFDPRKKIGLGLTGFGVIFTLLGVFLFFERSFVAIGNILLLSGVTLTIGLMSTLQIFMKRQNLKGSASFAVGFVLIMLGWPVLGMIWETCGLFVLFR
;
A
#
# COMPACT_ATOMS: atom_id res chain seq x y z
N MET A 1 -17.16 38.96 -2.62
CA MET A 1 -16.89 37.61 -2.06
C MET A 1 -15.94 36.91 -3.02
N ALA A 2 -14.67 36.73 -2.65
CA ALA A 2 -13.51 36.82 -3.55
C ALA A 2 -13.15 35.55 -4.37
N PRO A 3 -12.94 35.70 -5.70
CA PRO A 3 -11.89 35.14 -6.58
C PRO A 3 -11.00 33.97 -6.19
N GLU A 4 -10.44 34.12 -5.00
CA GLU A 4 -9.06 33.67 -4.74
C GLU A 4 -9.04 32.51 -3.76
N SER A 5 -10.15 32.34 -3.01
CA SER A 5 -10.29 31.28 -2.00
C SER A 5 -10.36 29.90 -2.66
N TYR A 6 -11.04 29.76 -3.80
CA TYR A 6 -11.12 28.48 -4.55
C TYR A 6 -9.80 28.15 -5.26
N SER A 7 -9.02 29.15 -5.67
CA SER A 7 -7.70 28.93 -6.28
C SER A 7 -6.69 28.42 -5.26
N MET A 8 -6.71 28.93 -4.02
CA MET A 8 -5.90 28.39 -2.92
C MET A 8 -6.33 26.98 -2.50
N VAL A 9 -7.64 26.71 -2.46
CA VAL A 9 -8.16 25.35 -2.16
C VAL A 9 -7.79 24.38 -3.27
N LEU A 10 -7.87 24.77 -4.55
CA LEU A 10 -7.40 23.97 -5.68
C LEU A 10 -5.88 23.77 -5.67
N LEU A 11 -5.09 24.78 -5.29
CA LEU A 11 -3.63 24.63 -5.16
C LEU A 11 -3.25 23.70 -4.00
N MET A 12 -3.93 23.79 -2.85
CA MET A 12 -3.78 22.82 -1.76
C MET A 12 -4.23 21.41 -2.18
N MET A 13 -5.28 21.30 -2.99
CA MET A 13 -5.78 20.03 -3.51
C MET A 13 -4.86 19.44 -4.59
N TYR A 14 -4.23 20.30 -5.41
CA TYR A 14 -3.27 19.94 -6.45
C TYR A 14 -1.91 19.55 -5.86
N PHE A 15 -1.54 20.15 -4.73
CA PHE A 15 -0.27 19.96 -4.05
C PHE A 15 -0.47 19.24 -2.72
N ASP A 16 -1.22 18.13 -2.67
CA ASP A 16 -1.26 17.31 -1.46
C ASP A 16 0.12 16.62 -1.29
N PRO A 17 1.00 17.11 -0.39
CA PRO A 17 2.37 16.60 -0.30
C PRO A 17 2.40 15.12 0.09
N ARG A 18 1.33 14.64 0.74
CA ARG A 18 1.19 13.26 1.23
C ARG A 18 0.96 12.31 0.06
N LYS A 19 0.15 12.70 -0.94
CA LYS A 19 -0.02 11.91 -2.17
C LYS A 19 1.28 11.78 -2.95
N LYS A 20 2.08 12.84 -3.02
CA LYS A 20 3.36 12.83 -3.74
C LYS A 20 4.41 11.94 -3.04
N ILE A 21 4.43 11.94 -1.71
CA ILE A 21 5.25 11.04 -0.90
C ILE A 21 4.76 9.59 -1.01
N GLY A 22 3.44 9.37 -0.99
CA GLY A 22 2.83 8.05 -1.15
C GLY A 22 3.13 7.41 -2.50
N LEU A 23 3.09 8.20 -3.58
CA LEU A 23 3.45 7.72 -4.92
C LEU A 23 4.92 7.29 -4.99
N GLY A 24 5.81 8.07 -4.36
CA GLY A 24 7.22 7.73 -4.22
C GLY A 24 7.44 6.43 -3.45
N LEU A 25 6.79 6.26 -2.30
CA LEU A 25 6.87 5.02 -1.50
C LEU A 25 6.31 3.81 -2.27
N THR A 26 5.21 3.98 -3.00
CA THR A 26 4.60 2.90 -3.79
C THR A 26 5.56 2.44 -4.88
N GLY A 27 6.15 3.39 -5.64
CA GLY A 27 7.15 3.08 -6.64
C GLY A 27 8.39 2.39 -6.05
N PHE A 28 8.85 2.87 -4.89
CA PHE A 28 9.99 2.27 -4.20
C PHE A 28 9.69 0.84 -3.72
N GLY A 29 8.48 0.59 -3.21
CA GLY A 29 8.04 -0.75 -2.81
C GLY A 29 7.94 -1.74 -3.97
N VAL A 30 7.45 -1.30 -5.15
CA VAL A 30 7.46 -2.13 -6.37
C VAL A 30 8.89 -2.51 -6.76
N ILE A 31 9.81 -1.54 -6.78
CA ILE A 31 11.21 -1.78 -7.12
C ILE A 31 11.84 -2.76 -6.14
N PHE A 32 11.61 -2.60 -4.83
CA PHE A 32 12.17 -3.49 -3.80
C PHE A 32 11.61 -4.90 -3.86
N THR A 33 10.32 -5.06 -4.17
CA THR A 33 9.67 -6.35 -4.37
C THR A 33 10.24 -7.05 -5.60
N LEU A 34 10.39 -6.34 -6.72
CA LEU A 34 11.05 -6.84 -7.93
C LEU A 34 12.51 -7.21 -7.68
N LEU A 35 13.23 -6.41 -6.89
CA LEU A 35 14.60 -6.71 -6.48
C LEU A 35 14.66 -8.01 -5.66
N GLY A 36 13.71 -8.22 -4.75
CA GLY A 36 13.61 -9.46 -3.97
C GLY A 36 13.36 -10.68 -4.84
N VAL A 37 12.55 -10.56 -5.89
CA VAL A 37 12.34 -11.61 -6.88
C VAL A 37 13.63 -11.87 -7.69
N PHE A 38 14.33 -10.82 -8.12
CA PHE A 38 15.59 -10.92 -8.87
C PHE A 38 16.74 -11.49 -8.03
N LEU A 39 16.78 -11.20 -6.74
CA LEU A 39 17.75 -11.73 -5.77
C LEU A 39 17.40 -13.15 -5.33
N PHE A 40 16.88 -14.00 -6.21
CA PHE A 40 16.58 -15.41 -5.89
C PHE A 40 15.45 -15.61 -4.87
N PHE A 41 14.41 -14.74 -4.89
CA PHE A 41 13.31 -14.75 -3.93
C PHE A 41 13.78 -14.54 -2.48
N GLU A 42 14.71 -13.61 -2.28
CA GLU A 42 15.16 -13.19 -0.97
C GLU A 42 14.00 -12.61 -0.15
N ARG A 43 13.63 -13.33 0.92
CA ARG A 43 12.46 -13.06 1.78
C ARG A 43 12.49 -11.65 2.36
N SER A 44 13.68 -11.17 2.72
CA SER A 44 13.89 -9.85 3.34
C SER A 44 13.51 -8.71 2.39
N PHE A 45 13.92 -8.78 1.12
CA PHE A 45 13.62 -7.73 0.14
C PHE A 45 12.15 -7.73 -0.28
N VAL A 46 11.56 -8.92 -0.47
CA VAL A 46 10.12 -9.04 -0.77
C VAL A 46 9.27 -8.50 0.40
N ALA A 47 9.63 -8.84 1.64
CA ALA A 47 8.93 -8.34 2.82
C ALA A 47 9.03 -6.81 2.97
N ILE A 48 10.22 -6.23 2.78
CA ILE A 48 10.42 -4.78 2.83
C ILE A 48 9.63 -4.10 1.70
N GLY A 49 9.64 -4.69 0.49
CA GLY A 49 8.86 -4.21 -0.65
C GLY A 49 7.36 -4.16 -0.37
N ASN A 50 6.79 -5.20 0.24
CA ASN A 50 5.36 -5.23 0.60
C ASN A 50 5.00 -4.21 1.68
N ILE A 51 5.86 -3.99 2.68
CA ILE A 51 5.64 -2.94 3.69
C ILE A 51 5.67 -1.54 3.05
N LEU A 52 6.61 -1.30 2.14
CA LEU A 52 6.72 -0.03 1.41
C LEU A 52 5.55 0.20 0.45
N LEU A 53 5.09 -0.85 -0.22
CA LEU A 53 3.89 -0.82 -1.07
C LEU A 53 2.64 -0.49 -0.23
N LEU A 54 2.43 -1.18 0.88
CA LEU A 54 1.26 -0.97 1.73
C LEU A 54 1.24 0.45 2.32
N SER A 55 2.39 0.93 2.82
CA SER A 55 2.52 2.30 3.33
C SER A 55 2.38 3.35 2.23
N GLY A 56 2.91 3.11 1.03
CA GLY A 56 2.78 3.98 -0.15
C GLY A 56 1.34 4.11 -0.65
N VAL A 57 0.62 2.99 -0.79
CA VAL A 57 -0.80 2.96 -1.17
C VAL A 57 -1.64 3.67 -0.12
N THR A 58 -1.35 3.44 1.17
CA THR A 58 -2.04 4.10 2.29
C THR A 58 -1.84 5.62 2.27
N LEU A 59 -0.64 6.12 1.96
CA LEU A 59 -0.39 7.57 1.80
C LEU A 59 -1.03 8.15 0.54
N THR A 60 -1.02 7.40 -0.57
CA THR A 60 -1.56 7.86 -1.87
C THR A 60 -3.09 8.03 -1.83
N ILE A 61 -3.79 7.08 -1.20
CA ILE A 61 -5.25 7.14 -1.02
C ILE A 61 -5.66 8.07 0.13
N GLY A 62 -4.84 8.18 1.18
CA GLY A 62 -5.03 9.08 2.31
C GLY A 62 -5.19 8.31 3.61
N LEU A 63 -4.17 8.40 4.47
CA LEU A 63 -4.04 7.71 5.76
C LEU A 63 -5.28 7.86 6.67
N MET A 64 -6.01 8.96 6.53
CA MET A 64 -7.19 9.29 7.34
C MET A 64 -8.49 8.63 6.84
N SER A 65 -8.65 8.43 5.53
CA SER A 65 -9.78 7.67 4.95
C SER A 65 -9.51 6.17 4.97
N THR A 66 -8.26 5.73 4.71
CA THR A 66 -7.90 4.31 4.81
C THR A 66 -8.01 3.81 6.24
N LEU A 67 -7.57 4.57 7.27
CA LEU A 67 -7.79 4.20 8.67
C LEU A 67 -9.28 4.19 9.05
N GLN A 68 -10.11 5.12 8.57
CA GLN A 68 -11.55 5.07 8.80
C GLN A 68 -12.25 3.88 8.10
N ILE A 69 -11.71 3.41 6.97
CA ILE A 69 -12.21 2.21 6.25
C ILE A 69 -11.66 0.91 6.87
N PHE A 70 -10.44 0.92 7.42
CA PHE A 70 -9.81 -0.21 8.14
C PHE A 70 -10.43 -0.43 9.53
N MET A 71 -10.83 0.66 10.20
CA MET A 71 -11.50 0.62 11.50
C MET A 71 -13.00 0.26 11.38
N LYS A 72 -13.55 0.17 10.15
CA LYS A 72 -14.91 -0.32 9.90
C LYS A 72 -14.86 -1.85 9.78
N ARG A 73 -15.49 -2.56 10.75
CA ARG A 73 -15.46 -4.03 10.91
C ARG A 73 -15.79 -4.89 9.67
N GLN A 74 -16.37 -4.34 8.61
CA GLN A 74 -16.78 -5.09 7.42
C GLN A 74 -15.64 -5.42 6.43
N ASN A 75 -14.51 -4.71 6.46
CA ASN A 75 -13.40 -4.92 5.49
C ASN A 75 -12.17 -5.64 6.08
N LEU A 76 -12.27 -6.08 7.34
CA LEU A 76 -11.23 -6.81 8.08
C LEU A 76 -10.82 -8.14 7.44
N LYS A 77 -11.69 -8.73 6.60
CA LYS A 77 -11.40 -9.96 5.86
C LYS A 77 -10.25 -9.79 4.85
N GLY A 78 -10.21 -8.67 4.12
CA GLY A 78 -9.16 -8.40 3.13
C GLY A 78 -7.81 -8.11 3.78
N SER A 79 -7.81 -7.31 4.86
CA SER A 79 -6.60 -7.04 5.64
C SER A 79 -6.05 -8.30 6.31
N ALA A 80 -6.93 -9.19 6.79
CA ALA A 80 -6.51 -10.47 7.36
C ALA A 80 -5.88 -11.37 6.29
N SER A 81 -6.43 -11.46 5.08
CA SER A 81 -5.82 -12.23 3.99
C SER A 81 -4.47 -11.66 3.53
N PHE A 82 -4.32 -10.33 3.51
CA PHE A 82 -3.05 -9.68 3.20
C PHE A 82 -2.01 -9.97 4.30
N ALA A 83 -2.40 -9.88 5.58
CA ALA A 83 -1.54 -10.24 6.70
C ALA A 83 -1.15 -11.73 6.71
N VAL A 84 -2.06 -12.62 6.34
CA VAL A 84 -1.77 -14.06 6.19
C VAL A 84 -0.77 -14.31 5.06
N GLY A 85 -0.93 -13.63 3.91
CA GLY A 85 0.04 -13.68 2.81
C GLY A 85 1.43 -13.19 3.26
N PHE A 86 1.48 -12.08 3.98
CA PHE A 86 2.71 -11.53 4.55
C PHE A 86 3.39 -12.48 5.55
N VAL A 87 2.61 -13.14 6.42
CA VAL A 87 3.12 -14.16 7.36
C VAL A 87 3.66 -15.39 6.61
N LEU A 88 3.04 -15.80 5.50
CA LEU A 88 3.57 -16.87 4.63
C LEU A 88 4.92 -16.51 4.00
N ILE A 89 5.11 -15.26 3.60
CA ILE A 89 6.40 -14.75 3.10
C ILE A 89 7.47 -14.83 4.20
N MET A 90 7.13 -14.43 5.43
CA MET A 90 8.03 -14.56 6.58
C MET A 90 8.36 -16.02 6.92
N LEU A 91 7.40 -16.94 6.79
CA LEU A 91 7.57 -18.38 7.12
C LEU A 91 8.48 -19.13 6.15
N GLY A 92 8.88 -18.54 5.02
CA GLY A 92 9.85 -19.15 4.11
C GLY A 92 9.34 -19.42 2.70
N TRP A 93 8.08 -19.10 2.40
CA TRP A 93 7.45 -19.38 1.11
C TRP A 93 7.03 -18.09 0.39
N PRO A 94 7.99 -17.28 -0.10
CA PRO A 94 7.71 -15.98 -0.70
C PRO A 94 6.84 -16.08 -1.96
N VAL A 95 6.98 -17.15 -2.76
CA VAL A 95 6.17 -17.39 -3.98
C VAL A 95 4.68 -17.57 -3.64
N LEU A 96 4.34 -18.49 -2.73
CA LEU A 96 2.95 -18.70 -2.29
C LEU A 96 2.40 -17.47 -1.56
N GLY A 97 3.25 -16.83 -0.76
CA GLY A 97 2.91 -15.61 -0.04
C GLY A 97 2.49 -14.48 -0.97
N MET A 98 3.22 -14.21 -2.07
CA MET A 98 2.85 -13.18 -3.05
C MET A 98 1.51 -13.48 -3.75
N ILE A 99 1.23 -14.74 -4.10
CA ILE A 99 -0.05 -15.13 -4.72
C ILE A 99 -1.20 -14.85 -3.73
N TRP A 100 -1.02 -15.25 -2.48
CA TRP A 100 -2.01 -15.05 -1.42
C TRP A 100 -2.22 -13.56 -1.09
N GLU A 101 -1.14 -12.79 -1.07
CA GLU A 101 -1.17 -11.34 -0.85
C GLU A 101 -1.96 -10.64 -1.95
N THR A 102 -1.71 -10.99 -3.22
CA THR A 102 -2.38 -10.40 -4.38
C THR A 102 -3.87 -10.76 -4.39
N CYS A 103 -4.23 -12.00 -4.04
CA CYS A 103 -5.62 -12.40 -3.85
C CYS A 103 -6.31 -11.64 -2.72
N GLY A 104 -5.61 -11.42 -1.60
CA GLY A 104 -6.14 -10.67 -0.45
C GLY A 104 -6.34 -9.18 -0.75
N LEU A 105 -5.44 -8.58 -1.53
CA LEU A 105 -5.56 -7.21 -2.04
C LEU A 105 -6.74 -7.06 -3.01
N PHE A 106 -6.94 -8.03 -3.91
CA PHE A 106 -8.06 -8.03 -4.86
C PHE A 106 -9.41 -8.14 -4.15
N VAL A 107 -9.49 -8.96 -3.08
CA VAL A 107 -10.66 -9.04 -2.21
C VAL A 107 -10.88 -7.78 -1.37
N LEU A 108 -9.81 -7.07 -0.99
CA LEU A 108 -9.89 -5.82 -0.22
C LEU A 108 -10.46 -4.66 -1.05
N PHE A 109 -10.22 -4.66 -2.37
CA PHE A 109 -10.62 -3.59 -3.28
C PHE A 109 -11.99 -3.82 -3.97
N ARG A 110 -12.65 -4.95 -3.69
CA ARG A 110 -14.03 -5.27 -4.14
C ARG A 110 -15.04 -5.02 -3.03
#